data_AF-A0A095AGZ4-F1
#
_entry.id   AF-A0A095AGZ4-F1
#
_cell.length_a   1.000
_cell.length_b   1.000
_cell.length_c   1.000
_cell.angle_alpha   90.00
_cell.angle_beta   90.00
_cell.angle_gamma   90.00
#
_symmetry.space_group_name_H-M   'P 1'
#
loop_
_entity.id
_entity.type
_entity.pdbx_description
1 polymer ?
#
loop_
_entity_poly.entity_id
_entity_poly.type
_entity_poly.pdbx_seq_one_letter_code
_entity_poly.pdbx_strand_id
1 'polypeptide(L)'
;MTYIANFLSRLTIETKRAFNRLVERLIISFKTSKPCKKVRCGVLSMVRTYIEFAECSMTVFAKSSRLVDLERAHRELVRCLMTEIDRVASRSVKTPGEVVQLENYHRLCDILRRLKMSSLDDYRQDAKNRYTLALQEYTKTCMGRPLEKLASFFENVQSALDAGVRSEVVSYQFAFSKQELRKVIKEYPGKEVKHGLESLCKKVEKHLSDEENLFPVVWRSIQTEFITQCLRFSNLIQQCYPDSGIQLEFTITDLQNYFTEIACSR
;
A
#
# COMPACT_ATOMS: atom_id res chain seq x y z
N MET A 1 -46.89 27.75 -24.82
CA MET A 1 -45.79 26.77 -24.96
C MET A 1 -44.40 27.40 -24.94
N THR A 2 -44.17 28.55 -25.59
CA THR A 2 -42.85 29.23 -25.68
C THR A 2 -42.30 29.79 -24.35
N TYR A 3 -43.15 30.33 -23.47
CA TYR A 3 -42.70 30.89 -22.18
C TYR A 3 -42.19 29.82 -21.21
N ILE A 4 -42.87 28.67 -21.12
CA ILE A 4 -42.46 27.56 -20.26
C ILE A 4 -41.14 26.97 -20.76
N ALA A 5 -40.99 26.78 -22.08
CA ALA A 5 -39.74 26.31 -22.67
C ALA A 5 -38.57 27.26 -22.39
N ASN A 6 -38.78 28.58 -22.55
CA ASN A 6 -37.76 29.60 -22.26
C ASN A 6 -37.39 29.63 -20.77
N PHE A 7 -38.37 29.50 -19.87
CA PHE A 7 -38.14 29.44 -18.43
C PHE A 7 -37.35 28.19 -18.02
N LEU A 8 -37.73 27.01 -18.51
CA LEU A 8 -37.00 25.76 -18.27
C LEU A 8 -35.57 25.81 -18.81
N SER A 9 -35.35 26.43 -19.98
CA SER A 9 -34.01 26.64 -20.54
C SER A 9 -33.15 27.52 -19.64
N ARG A 10 -33.71 28.63 -19.10
CA ARG A 10 -32.98 29.51 -18.17
C ARG A 10 -32.64 28.78 -16.87
N LEU A 11 -33.59 28.06 -16.28
CA LEU A 11 -33.35 27.23 -15.10
C LEU A 11 -32.22 26.23 -15.34
N THR A 12 -32.23 25.55 -16.48
CA THR A 12 -31.20 24.58 -16.87
C THR A 12 -29.80 25.22 -16.94
N ILE A 13 -29.69 26.44 -17.46
CA ILE A 13 -28.43 27.20 -17.50
C ILE A 13 -27.97 27.56 -16.09
N GLU A 14 -28.87 28.07 -15.24
CA GLU A 14 -28.54 28.43 -13.87
C GLU A 14 -28.14 27.22 -13.02
N THR A 15 -28.82 26.09 -13.16
CA THR A 15 -28.43 24.83 -12.51
C THR A 15 -27.04 24.38 -12.94
N LYS A 16 -26.71 24.47 -14.24
CA LYS A 16 -25.36 24.15 -14.73
C LYS A 16 -24.29 25.08 -14.14
N ARG A 17 -24.57 26.39 -14.08
CA ARG A 17 -23.66 27.37 -13.44
C ARG A 17 -23.48 27.09 -11.95
N ALA A 18 -24.54 26.73 -11.25
CA ALA A 18 -24.48 26.35 -9.84
C ALA A 18 -23.64 25.07 -9.63
N PHE A 19 -23.80 24.07 -10.51
CA PHE A 19 -23.01 22.85 -10.49
C PHE A 19 -21.52 23.12 -10.73
N ASN A 20 -21.15 23.91 -11.73
CA ASN A 20 -19.75 24.27 -11.97
C ASN A 20 -19.13 25.00 -10.76
N ARG A 21 -19.86 25.94 -10.15
CA ARG A 21 -19.43 26.61 -8.91
C ARG A 21 -19.27 25.65 -7.73
N LEU A 22 -20.07 24.57 -7.67
CA LEU A 22 -19.87 23.51 -6.66
C LEU A 22 -18.55 22.78 -6.91
N VAL A 23 -18.28 22.35 -8.14
CA VAL A 23 -17.04 21.64 -8.51
C VAL A 23 -15.81 22.49 -8.19
N GLU A 24 -15.81 23.78 -8.56
CA GLU A 24 -14.73 24.71 -8.24
C GLU A 24 -14.49 24.84 -6.73
N ARG A 25 -15.57 24.94 -5.93
CA ARG A 25 -15.47 24.99 -4.47
C ARG A 25 -14.87 23.71 -3.88
N LEU A 26 -15.26 22.55 -4.40
CA LEU A 26 -14.68 21.27 -3.98
C LEU A 26 -13.19 21.19 -4.31
N ILE A 27 -12.79 21.59 -5.52
CA ILE A 27 -11.38 21.66 -5.92
C ILE A 27 -10.57 22.56 -4.98
N ILE A 28 -11.08 23.75 -4.65
CA ILE A 28 -10.43 24.66 -3.70
C ILE A 28 -10.33 24.01 -2.32
N SER A 29 -11.40 23.38 -1.84
CA SER A 29 -11.42 22.67 -0.56
C SER A 29 -10.32 21.59 -0.50
N PHE A 30 -10.18 20.77 -1.54
CA PHE A 30 -9.15 19.73 -1.63
C PHE A 30 -7.75 20.34 -1.58
N LYS A 31 -7.49 21.40 -2.35
CA LYS A 31 -6.19 22.10 -2.38
C LYS A 31 -5.83 22.75 -1.06
N THR A 32 -6.81 23.17 -0.27
CA THR A 32 -6.59 23.78 1.06
C THR A 32 -6.45 22.76 2.19
N SER A 33 -6.68 21.46 1.91
CA SER A 33 -6.56 20.38 2.88
C SER A 33 -5.14 20.29 3.45
N LYS A 34 -5.02 20.24 4.77
CA LYS A 34 -3.73 20.20 5.48
C LYS A 34 -3.48 18.80 6.05
N PRO A 35 -2.22 18.32 6.06
CA PRO A 35 -1.88 17.09 6.76
C PRO A 35 -2.18 17.22 8.26
N CYS A 36 -2.72 16.17 8.86
CA CYS A 36 -2.85 16.11 10.31
C CYS A 36 -1.44 15.99 10.92
N LYS A 37 -1.02 17.03 11.66
CA LYS A 37 0.31 17.05 12.31
C LYS A 37 0.33 16.44 13.71
N LYS A 38 -0.84 16.35 14.35
CA LYS A 38 -0.95 16.01 15.78
C LYS A 38 -1.31 14.55 16.04
N VAL A 39 -2.07 13.92 15.14
CA VAL A 39 -2.66 12.58 15.33
C VAL A 39 -2.37 11.73 14.10
N ARG A 40 -2.38 10.40 14.28
CA ARG A 40 -2.41 9.42 13.18
C ARG A 40 -3.49 9.82 12.17
N CYS A 41 -3.12 9.92 10.91
CA CYS A 41 -4.04 10.24 9.82
C CYS A 41 -4.71 8.95 9.33
N GLY A 42 -6.05 8.97 9.24
CA GLY A 42 -6.84 7.95 8.54
C GLY A 42 -7.26 8.45 7.16
N VAL A 43 -8.50 8.13 6.75
CA VAL A 43 -9.10 8.69 5.53
C VAL A 43 -9.25 10.21 5.63
N LEU A 44 -8.64 10.91 4.66
CA LEU A 44 -8.59 12.36 4.58
C LEU A 44 -9.98 12.96 4.35
N SER A 45 -10.24 14.13 4.94
CA SER A 45 -11.52 14.83 4.79
C SER A 45 -11.91 15.07 3.34
N MET A 46 -10.95 15.48 2.50
CA MET A 46 -11.16 15.68 1.06
C MET A 46 -11.59 14.40 0.34
N VAL A 47 -11.12 13.23 0.76
CA VAL A 47 -11.55 11.94 0.20
C VAL A 47 -12.98 11.64 0.61
N ARG A 48 -13.35 11.86 1.88
CA ARG A 48 -14.74 11.72 2.35
C ARG A 48 -15.69 12.63 1.60
N THR A 49 -15.34 13.91 1.46
CA THR A 49 -16.15 14.89 0.72
C THR A 49 -16.33 14.48 -0.74
N TYR A 50 -15.30 13.93 -1.38
CA TYR A 50 -15.45 13.39 -2.74
C TYR A 50 -16.39 12.16 -2.77
N ILE A 51 -16.29 11.25 -1.80
CA ILE A 51 -17.17 10.07 -1.71
C ILE A 51 -18.63 10.51 -1.57
N GLU A 52 -18.91 11.45 -0.67
CA GLU A 52 -20.26 12.01 -0.49
C GLU A 52 -20.79 12.63 -1.78
N PHE A 53 -19.97 13.42 -2.48
CA PHE A 53 -20.31 13.98 -3.79
C PHE A 53 -20.62 12.87 -4.81
N ALA A 54 -19.77 11.84 -4.88
CA ALA A 54 -19.90 10.76 -5.83
C ALA A 54 -21.17 9.93 -5.59
N GLU A 55 -21.46 9.54 -4.35
CA GLU A 55 -22.67 8.80 -3.99
C GLU A 55 -23.95 9.61 -4.24
N CYS A 56 -23.93 10.91 -3.91
CA CYS A 56 -25.03 11.81 -4.22
C CYS A 56 -25.26 11.91 -5.73
N SER A 57 -24.18 12.06 -6.51
CA SER A 57 -24.27 12.18 -7.96
C SER A 57 -24.83 10.92 -8.63
N MET A 58 -24.48 9.73 -8.14
CA MET A 58 -25.04 8.46 -8.62
C MET A 58 -26.56 8.43 -8.45
N THR A 59 -27.06 8.96 -7.33
CA THR A 59 -28.51 8.96 -7.03
C THR A 59 -29.24 10.00 -7.89
N VAL A 60 -28.71 11.23 -7.95
CA VAL A 60 -29.36 12.35 -8.64
C VAL A 60 -29.34 12.18 -10.17
N PHE A 61 -28.27 11.64 -10.73
CA PHE A 61 -28.07 11.54 -12.18
C PHE A 61 -28.38 10.17 -12.77
N ALA A 62 -28.87 9.20 -11.98
CA ALA A 62 -29.16 7.83 -12.43
C ALA A 62 -30.02 7.75 -13.71
N LYS A 63 -30.89 8.74 -13.95
CA LYS A 63 -31.79 8.82 -15.12
C LYS A 63 -31.55 10.04 -16.00
N SER A 64 -30.45 10.76 -15.80
CA SER A 64 -30.18 12.03 -16.47
C SER A 64 -29.51 11.82 -17.83
N SER A 65 -29.94 12.55 -18.85
CA SER A 65 -29.28 12.60 -20.16
C SER A 65 -27.99 13.44 -20.18
N ARG A 66 -27.66 14.10 -19.05
CA ARG A 66 -26.49 15.01 -18.93
C ARG A 66 -25.29 14.38 -18.23
N LEU A 67 -25.00 13.11 -18.54
CA LEU A 67 -23.85 12.39 -17.99
C LEU A 67 -22.50 13.06 -18.32
N VAL A 68 -22.38 13.71 -19.48
CA VAL A 68 -21.11 14.31 -19.94
C VAL A 68 -20.60 15.42 -19.00
N ASP A 69 -21.49 16.29 -18.49
CA ASP A 69 -21.09 17.35 -17.57
C ASP A 69 -20.66 16.77 -16.21
N LEU A 70 -21.32 15.70 -15.75
CA LEU A 70 -20.98 14.99 -14.51
C LEU A 70 -19.65 14.23 -14.63
N GLU A 71 -19.45 13.51 -15.73
CA GLU A 71 -18.20 12.80 -16.02
C GLU A 71 -17.00 13.76 -16.05
N ARG A 72 -17.16 14.93 -16.69
CA ARG A 72 -16.12 15.97 -16.66
C ARG A 72 -15.82 16.41 -15.22
N ALA A 73 -16.85 16.65 -14.41
CA ALA A 73 -16.65 17.04 -13.01
C ALA A 73 -15.91 15.96 -12.21
N HIS A 74 -16.25 14.67 -12.38
CA HIS A 74 -15.52 13.58 -11.75
C HIS A 74 -14.06 13.55 -12.19
N ARG A 75 -13.75 13.68 -13.48
CA ARG A 75 -12.36 13.72 -13.96
C ARG A 75 -11.57 14.85 -13.31
N GLU A 76 -12.14 16.05 -13.25
CA GLU A 76 -11.50 17.21 -12.63
C GLU A 76 -11.26 17.01 -11.12
N LEU A 77 -12.28 16.51 -10.42
CA LEU A 77 -12.23 16.27 -8.97
C LEU A 77 -11.26 15.15 -8.61
N VAL A 78 -11.32 14.00 -9.30
CA VAL A 78 -10.44 12.85 -9.05
C VAL A 78 -8.99 13.21 -9.34
N ARG A 79 -8.72 13.87 -10.47
CA ARG A 79 -7.37 14.34 -10.78
C ARG A 79 -6.81 15.25 -9.68
N CYS A 80 -7.60 16.25 -9.25
CA CYS A 80 -7.18 17.13 -8.16
C CYS A 80 -6.98 16.33 -6.87
N LEU A 81 -7.92 15.46 -6.52
CA LEU A 81 -7.89 14.67 -5.29
C LEU A 81 -6.64 13.80 -5.21
N MET A 82 -6.28 13.09 -6.28
CA MET A 82 -5.08 12.24 -6.33
C MET A 82 -3.80 13.05 -6.12
N THR A 83 -3.67 14.21 -6.78
CA THR A 83 -2.54 15.12 -6.56
C THR A 83 -2.46 15.58 -5.11
N GLU A 84 -3.59 15.92 -4.51
CA GLU A 84 -3.64 16.40 -3.13
C GLU A 84 -3.39 15.28 -2.11
N ILE A 85 -3.79 14.03 -2.38
CA ILE A 85 -3.46 12.86 -1.55
C ILE A 85 -1.94 12.71 -1.45
N ASP A 86 -1.24 12.73 -2.57
CA ASP A 86 0.23 12.60 -2.59
C ASP A 86 0.92 13.78 -1.90
N ARG A 87 0.40 14.99 -2.10
CA ARG A 87 0.91 16.20 -1.42
C ARG A 87 0.75 16.10 0.10
N VAL A 88 -0.36 15.57 0.58
CA VAL A 88 -0.61 15.38 2.01
C VAL A 88 0.27 14.24 2.56
N ALA A 89 0.38 13.13 1.84
CA ALA A 89 1.21 12.00 2.21
C ALA A 89 2.69 12.37 2.37
N SER A 90 3.26 13.09 1.39
CA SER A 90 4.66 13.57 1.42
C SER A 90 4.97 14.57 2.55
N ARG A 91 3.95 15.16 3.17
CA ARG A 91 4.07 16.11 4.29
C ARG A 91 3.60 15.52 5.61
N SER A 92 3.25 14.24 5.63
CA SER A 92 2.82 13.55 6.83
C SER A 92 4.02 13.28 7.75
N VAL A 93 3.83 13.48 9.05
CA VAL A 93 4.89 13.32 10.06
C VAL A 93 4.61 12.14 10.98
N LYS A 94 3.35 11.97 11.40
CA LYS A 94 2.96 10.94 12.39
C LYS A 94 2.59 9.61 11.75
N THR A 95 2.03 9.64 10.54
CA THR A 95 1.67 8.45 9.77
C THR A 95 2.63 8.34 8.59
N PRO A 96 3.23 7.17 8.31
CA PRO A 96 4.03 6.98 7.11
C PRO A 96 3.26 7.42 5.85
N GLY A 97 3.94 8.09 4.91
CA GLY A 97 3.29 8.62 3.70
C GLY A 97 2.61 7.51 2.90
N GLU A 98 3.23 6.34 2.86
CA GLU A 98 2.74 5.13 2.21
C GLU A 98 1.43 4.66 2.85
N VAL A 99 1.27 4.77 4.17
CA VAL A 99 0.01 4.42 4.86
C VAL A 99 -1.09 5.43 4.53
N VAL A 100 -0.76 6.72 4.47
CA VAL A 100 -1.72 7.75 4.03
C VAL A 100 -2.19 7.44 2.61
N GLN A 101 -1.28 7.13 1.70
CA GLN A 101 -1.64 6.75 0.33
C GLN A 101 -2.46 5.46 0.31
N LEU A 102 -2.04 4.43 1.03
CA LEU A 102 -2.69 3.12 1.06
C LEU A 102 -4.18 3.23 1.45
N GLU A 103 -4.48 3.89 2.57
CA GLU A 103 -5.86 4.02 3.07
C GLU A 103 -6.73 4.88 2.15
N ASN A 104 -6.18 5.99 1.63
CA ASN A 104 -6.94 6.93 0.82
C ASN A 104 -7.17 6.41 -0.61
N TYR A 105 -6.17 5.75 -1.22
CA TYR A 105 -6.35 5.10 -2.52
C TYR A 105 -7.21 3.84 -2.42
N HIS A 106 -7.24 3.14 -1.28
CA HIS A 106 -8.19 2.04 -1.07
C HIS A 106 -9.64 2.51 -1.21
N ARG A 107 -10.01 3.59 -0.49
CA ARG A 107 -11.34 4.20 -0.59
C ARG A 107 -11.63 4.78 -1.97
N LEU A 108 -10.65 5.43 -2.59
CA LEU A 108 -10.81 5.98 -3.93
C LEU A 108 -11.08 4.86 -4.95
N CYS A 109 -10.35 3.74 -4.87
CA CYS A 109 -10.60 2.58 -5.73
C CYS A 109 -12.01 2.03 -5.57
N ASP A 110 -12.52 1.94 -4.34
CA ASP A 110 -13.87 1.43 -4.09
C ASP A 110 -14.95 2.32 -4.72
N ILE A 111 -14.89 3.64 -4.49
CA ILE A 111 -15.89 4.57 -5.04
C ILE A 111 -15.80 4.67 -6.58
N LEU A 112 -14.59 4.68 -7.16
CA LEU A 112 -14.42 4.69 -8.62
C LEU A 112 -14.98 3.42 -9.28
N ARG A 113 -14.81 2.26 -8.63
CA ARG A 113 -15.40 1.00 -9.08
C ARG A 113 -16.93 1.03 -9.04
N ARG A 114 -17.53 1.67 -8.02
CA ARG A 114 -18.99 1.80 -7.86
C ARG A 114 -19.61 2.77 -8.86
N LEU A 115 -18.90 3.83 -9.25
CA LEU A 115 -19.37 4.82 -10.23
C LEU A 115 -19.61 4.24 -11.63
N LYS A 116 -18.85 3.19 -12.02
CA LYS A 116 -18.97 2.51 -13.33
C LYS A 116 -18.95 3.45 -14.55
N MET A 117 -18.25 4.58 -14.46
CA MET A 117 -18.05 5.52 -15.56
C MET A 117 -16.79 5.17 -16.34
N SER A 118 -16.92 4.82 -17.62
CA SER A 118 -15.78 4.47 -18.49
C SER A 118 -14.77 5.61 -18.64
N SER A 119 -15.26 6.85 -18.60
CA SER A 119 -14.40 8.04 -18.64
C SER A 119 -13.47 8.21 -17.43
N LEU A 120 -13.60 7.35 -16.41
CA LEU A 120 -12.73 7.29 -15.23
C LEU A 120 -11.83 6.05 -15.22
N ASP A 121 -11.81 5.23 -16.26
CA ASP A 121 -11.06 3.98 -16.29
C ASP A 121 -9.55 4.18 -16.10
N ASP A 122 -8.97 5.21 -16.74
CA ASP A 122 -7.56 5.57 -16.57
C ASP A 122 -7.23 5.95 -15.12
N TYR A 123 -8.11 6.75 -14.48
CA TYR A 123 -7.95 7.13 -13.08
C TYR A 123 -8.12 5.96 -12.14
N ARG A 124 -9.00 5.00 -12.46
CA ARG A 124 -9.17 3.77 -11.68
C ARG A 124 -7.90 2.92 -11.75
N GLN A 125 -7.29 2.80 -12.92
CA GLN A 125 -6.03 2.07 -13.07
C GLN A 125 -4.88 2.77 -12.35
N ASP A 126 -4.76 4.09 -12.47
CA ASP A 126 -3.73 4.87 -11.76
C ASP A 126 -3.90 4.79 -10.24
N ALA A 127 -5.13 4.96 -9.71
CA ALA A 127 -5.41 4.81 -8.29
C ALA A 127 -5.04 3.41 -7.77
N LYS A 128 -5.34 2.35 -8.53
CA LYS A 128 -4.97 0.97 -8.19
C LYS A 128 -3.44 0.79 -8.18
N ASN A 129 -2.73 1.33 -9.17
CA ASN A 129 -1.27 1.26 -9.24
C ASN A 129 -0.63 1.95 -8.02
N ARG A 130 -1.13 3.14 -7.66
CA ARG A 130 -0.64 3.89 -6.49
C ARG A 130 -0.95 3.18 -5.18
N TYR A 131 -2.12 2.57 -5.05
CA TYR A 131 -2.45 1.70 -3.92
C TYR A 131 -1.46 0.53 -3.79
N THR A 132 -1.18 -0.18 -4.89
CA THR A 132 -0.24 -1.31 -4.90
C THR A 132 1.18 -0.87 -4.59
N LEU A 133 1.64 0.25 -5.17
CA LEU A 133 2.97 0.81 -4.89
C LEU A 133 3.09 1.20 -3.42
N ALA A 134 2.10 1.89 -2.86
CA ALA A 134 2.08 2.27 -1.45
C ALA A 134 2.10 1.04 -0.53
N LEU A 135 1.36 -0.03 -0.85
CA LEU A 135 1.40 -1.29 -0.10
C LEU A 135 2.80 -1.92 -0.11
N GLN A 136 3.44 -1.99 -1.29
CA GLN A 136 4.77 -2.55 -1.45
C GLN A 136 5.83 -1.73 -0.70
N GLU A 137 5.80 -0.41 -0.87
CA GLU A 137 6.78 0.48 -0.24
C GLU A 137 6.61 0.51 1.29
N TYR A 138 5.36 0.51 1.77
CA TYR A 138 5.09 0.39 3.19
C TYR A 138 5.57 -0.95 3.74
N THR A 139 5.33 -2.05 3.02
CA THR A 139 5.79 -3.39 3.43
C THR A 139 7.30 -3.39 3.62
N LYS A 140 8.07 -2.91 2.63
CA LYS A 140 9.53 -2.80 2.68
C LYS A 140 10.01 -1.91 3.82
N THR A 141 9.49 -0.70 3.90
CA THR A 141 9.91 0.30 4.91
C THR A 141 9.53 -0.14 6.33
N CYS A 142 8.38 -0.79 6.51
CA CYS A 142 7.92 -1.24 7.81
C CYS A 142 8.77 -2.42 8.31
N MET A 143 9.03 -3.40 7.44
CA MET A 143 9.91 -4.55 7.71
C MET A 143 11.36 -4.11 7.96
N GLY A 144 11.84 -3.07 7.28
CA GLY A 144 13.24 -2.66 7.35
C GLY A 144 14.15 -3.74 6.79
N ARG A 145 15.14 -4.18 7.57
CA ARG A 145 16.07 -5.25 7.20
C ARG A 145 15.95 -6.44 8.16
N PRO A 146 14.88 -7.25 8.02
CA PRO A 146 14.73 -8.44 8.84
C PRO A 146 15.90 -9.40 8.63
N LEU A 147 16.30 -10.06 9.73
CA LEU A 147 17.40 -11.03 9.74
C LEU A 147 18.72 -10.40 9.23
N GLU A 148 19.02 -9.16 9.62
CA GLU A 148 20.06 -8.32 9.02
C GLU A 148 21.43 -8.99 8.79
N LYS A 149 21.96 -9.75 9.76
CA LYS A 149 23.25 -10.44 9.61
C LYS A 149 23.16 -11.58 8.61
N LEU A 150 22.05 -12.31 8.62
CA LEU A 150 21.78 -13.38 7.66
C LEU A 150 21.59 -12.81 6.25
N ALA A 151 20.84 -11.71 6.13
CA ALA A 151 20.67 -10.97 4.88
C ALA A 151 22.01 -10.48 4.33
N SER A 152 22.83 -9.83 5.17
CA SER A 152 24.15 -9.34 4.79
C SER A 152 25.09 -10.48 4.36
N PHE A 153 25.05 -11.62 5.05
CA PHE A 153 25.84 -12.79 4.68
C PHE A 153 25.45 -13.27 3.27
N PHE A 154 24.16 -13.46 2.99
CA PHE A 154 23.71 -13.96 1.69
C PHE A 154 23.77 -12.94 0.56
N GLU A 155 23.69 -11.64 0.84
CA GLU A 155 23.97 -10.59 -0.14
C GLU A 155 25.45 -10.61 -0.58
N ASN A 156 26.38 -10.84 0.35
CA ASN A 156 27.79 -10.99 0.02
C ASN A 156 28.07 -12.29 -0.75
N VAL A 157 27.41 -13.39 -0.38
CA VAL A 157 27.47 -14.65 -1.16
C VAL A 157 26.94 -14.42 -2.58
N GLN A 158 25.78 -13.78 -2.73
CA GLN A 158 25.21 -13.47 -4.05
C GLN A 158 26.15 -12.59 -4.87
N SER A 159 26.73 -11.55 -4.26
CA SER A 159 27.69 -10.67 -4.93
C SER A 159 28.93 -11.42 -5.42
N ALA A 160 29.41 -12.42 -4.66
CA ALA A 160 30.50 -13.28 -5.09
C ALA A 160 30.10 -14.16 -6.29
N LEU A 161 28.90 -14.75 -6.26
CA LEU A 161 28.37 -15.52 -7.40
C LEU A 161 28.25 -14.64 -8.66
N ASP A 162 27.72 -13.44 -8.51
CA ASP A 162 27.55 -12.48 -9.61
C ASP A 162 28.90 -12.02 -10.19
N ALA A 163 29.96 -11.98 -9.36
CA ALA A 163 31.33 -11.73 -9.76
C ALA A 163 32.02 -12.94 -10.43
N GLY A 164 31.31 -14.07 -10.62
CA GLY A 164 31.80 -15.26 -11.31
C GLY A 164 32.40 -16.33 -10.40
N VAL A 165 32.28 -16.19 -9.07
CA VAL A 165 32.67 -17.28 -8.16
C VAL A 165 31.72 -18.46 -8.35
N ARG A 166 32.27 -19.64 -8.57
CA ARG A 166 31.46 -20.86 -8.68
C ARG A 166 30.82 -21.23 -7.34
N SER A 167 29.55 -21.63 -7.36
CA SER A 167 28.79 -22.06 -6.19
C SER A 167 29.51 -23.12 -5.34
N GLU A 168 30.18 -24.07 -6.00
CA GLU A 168 30.86 -25.19 -5.32
C GLU A 168 32.04 -24.72 -4.45
N VAL A 169 32.66 -23.58 -4.80
CA VAL A 169 33.84 -23.09 -4.08
C VAL A 169 33.54 -22.03 -3.02
N VAL A 170 32.31 -21.50 -3.00
CA VAL A 170 31.87 -20.50 -2.01
C VAL A 170 32.15 -20.99 -0.59
N SER A 171 31.79 -22.24 -0.28
CA SER A 171 31.93 -22.81 1.06
C SER A 171 33.38 -22.98 1.56
N TYR A 172 34.37 -22.88 0.66
CA TYR A 172 35.79 -22.91 1.00
C TYR A 172 36.38 -21.52 1.27
N GLN A 173 35.69 -20.44 0.90
CA GLN A 173 36.14 -19.09 1.24
C GLN A 173 35.93 -18.86 2.73
N PHE A 174 36.96 -18.35 3.42
CA PHE A 174 36.93 -18.17 4.87
C PHE A 174 35.70 -17.36 5.34
N ALA A 175 35.37 -16.27 4.63
CA ALA A 175 34.23 -15.40 4.91
C ALA A 175 32.85 -16.06 4.71
N PHE A 176 32.79 -17.12 3.89
CA PHE A 176 31.55 -17.85 3.56
C PHE A 176 31.66 -19.32 3.96
N SER A 177 32.48 -19.63 4.96
CA SER A 177 32.68 -21.01 5.39
C SER A 177 31.40 -21.59 6.01
N LYS A 178 31.27 -22.93 5.98
CA LYS A 178 30.19 -23.65 6.67
C LYS A 178 30.08 -23.26 8.15
N GLN A 179 31.21 -22.96 8.80
CA GLN A 179 31.26 -22.54 10.19
C GLN A 179 30.67 -21.14 10.38
N GLU A 180 31.01 -20.19 9.51
CA GLU A 180 30.47 -18.83 9.60
C GLU A 180 28.97 -18.81 9.30
N LEU A 181 28.51 -19.56 8.29
CA LEU A 181 27.08 -19.70 8.02
C LEU A 181 26.32 -20.24 9.24
N ARG A 182 26.81 -21.31 9.88
CA ARG A 182 26.18 -21.86 11.11
C ARG A 182 26.14 -20.85 12.24
N LYS A 183 27.18 -20.03 12.39
CA LYS A 183 27.25 -18.98 13.41
C LYS A 183 26.20 -17.91 13.17
N VAL A 184 26.04 -17.45 11.93
CA VAL A 184 25.03 -16.44 11.57
C VAL A 184 23.60 -16.98 11.74
N ILE A 185 23.34 -18.24 11.36
CA ILE A 185 22.03 -18.89 11.54
C ILE A 185 21.62 -18.97 13.02
N LYS A 186 22.56 -19.32 13.90
CA LYS A 186 22.32 -19.43 15.35
C LYS A 186 21.90 -18.14 16.03
N GLU A 187 22.11 -16.99 15.39
CA GLU A 187 21.64 -15.70 15.91
C GLU A 187 20.13 -15.50 15.74
N TYR A 188 19.47 -16.32 14.90
CA TYR A 188 18.05 -16.21 14.57
C TYR A 188 17.28 -17.49 14.88
N PRO A 189 17.24 -17.94 16.16
CA PRO A 189 16.37 -19.04 16.54
C PRO A 189 14.91 -18.66 16.32
N GLY A 190 14.03 -19.65 16.12
CA GLY A 190 12.61 -19.41 15.81
C GLY A 190 11.90 -18.48 16.82
N LYS A 191 12.28 -18.53 18.11
CA LYS A 191 11.77 -17.61 19.14
C LYS A 191 12.13 -16.14 18.88
N GLU A 192 13.36 -15.87 18.46
CA GLU A 192 13.81 -14.50 18.15
C GLU A 192 13.08 -13.98 16.90
N VAL A 193 12.92 -14.84 15.89
CA VAL A 193 12.15 -14.51 14.68
C VAL A 193 10.71 -14.17 15.03
N LYS A 194 10.04 -15.01 15.84
CA LYS A 194 8.68 -14.74 16.30
C LYS A 194 8.57 -13.41 17.05
N HIS A 195 9.52 -13.11 17.95
CA HIS A 195 9.53 -11.85 18.69
C HIS A 195 9.70 -10.62 17.78
N GLY A 196 10.54 -10.73 16.74
CA GLY A 196 10.68 -9.71 15.71
C GLY A 196 9.36 -9.48 14.95
N LEU A 197 8.65 -10.55 14.59
CA LEU A 197 7.34 -10.47 13.94
C LEU A 197 6.26 -9.86 14.85
N GLU A 198 6.25 -10.16 16.15
CA GLU A 198 5.34 -9.53 17.13
C GLU A 198 5.57 -8.01 17.21
N SER A 199 6.84 -7.59 17.22
CA SER A 199 7.22 -6.18 17.22
C SER A 199 6.78 -5.47 15.94
N LEU A 200 6.93 -6.15 14.80
CA LEU A 200 6.46 -5.66 13.50
C LEU A 200 4.93 -5.52 13.46
N CYS A 201 4.19 -6.50 14.00
CA CYS A 201 2.73 -6.45 14.12
C CYS A 201 2.28 -5.19 14.88
N LYS A 202 2.85 -4.96 16.07
CA LYS A 202 2.56 -3.76 16.88
C LYS A 202 2.90 -2.46 16.15
N LYS A 203 3.96 -2.44 15.34
CA LYS A 203 4.32 -1.27 14.51
C LYS A 203 3.27 -1.02 13.44
N VAL A 204 2.79 -2.06 12.76
CA VAL A 204 1.73 -1.96 11.75
C VAL A 204 0.42 -1.44 12.34
N GLU A 205 -0.01 -1.98 13.48
CA GLU A 205 -1.21 -1.54 14.20
C GLU A 205 -1.15 -0.07 14.61
N LYS A 206 0.02 0.40 15.04
CA LYS A 206 0.21 1.80 15.42
C LYS A 206 0.09 2.76 14.23
N HIS A 207 0.44 2.33 13.02
CA HIS A 207 0.42 3.20 11.85
C HIS A 207 -0.93 3.20 11.12
N LEU A 208 -1.57 2.04 11.00
CA LEU A 208 -2.85 1.89 10.30
C LEU A 208 -4.00 2.45 11.13
N SER A 209 -5.00 3.07 10.49
CA SER A 209 -6.25 3.46 11.12
C SER A 209 -7.24 2.29 11.20
N ASP A 210 -8.16 2.37 12.16
CA ASP A 210 -9.15 1.32 12.42
C ASP A 210 -10.32 1.33 11.42
N GLU A 211 -10.45 2.40 10.62
CA GLU A 211 -11.60 2.65 9.76
C GLU A 211 -11.67 1.70 8.55
N GLU A 212 -10.52 1.39 7.95
CA GLU A 212 -10.44 0.60 6.72
C GLU A 212 -10.19 -0.89 6.94
N ASN A 213 -9.84 -1.28 8.17
CA ASN A 213 -9.42 -2.64 8.50
C ASN A 213 -8.40 -3.22 7.50
N LEU A 214 -7.40 -2.44 7.10
CA LEU A 214 -6.37 -2.85 6.13
C LEU A 214 -5.26 -3.72 6.72
N PHE A 215 -5.28 -3.94 8.04
CA PHE A 215 -4.29 -4.77 8.71
C PHE A 215 -4.12 -6.14 8.06
N PRO A 216 -5.16 -6.94 7.74
CA PRO A 216 -4.98 -8.25 7.13
C PRO A 216 -4.31 -8.19 5.76
N VAL A 217 -4.55 -7.12 5.00
CA VAL A 217 -3.96 -6.93 3.67
C VAL A 217 -2.46 -6.64 3.79
N VAL A 218 -2.10 -5.71 4.67
CA VAL A 218 -0.70 -5.36 4.96
C VAL A 218 0.03 -6.56 5.58
N TRP A 219 -0.58 -7.24 6.54
CA TRP A 219 0.02 -8.37 7.22
C TRP A 219 0.32 -9.52 6.26
N ARG A 220 -0.59 -9.82 5.33
CA ARG A 220 -0.36 -10.78 4.25
C ARG A 220 0.77 -10.36 3.31
N SER A 221 0.86 -9.06 2.99
CA SER A 221 1.95 -8.52 2.17
C SER A 221 3.31 -8.73 2.85
N ILE A 222 3.41 -8.39 4.14
CA ILE A 222 4.60 -8.63 4.98
C ILE A 222 4.94 -10.11 5.05
N GLN A 223 3.95 -10.98 5.29
CA GLN A 223 4.14 -12.43 5.34
C GLN A 223 4.73 -12.95 4.03
N THR A 224 4.19 -12.50 2.89
CA THR A 224 4.65 -12.92 1.57
C THR A 224 6.10 -12.50 1.33
N GLU A 225 6.44 -11.24 1.63
CA GLU A 225 7.80 -10.72 1.46
C GLU A 225 8.80 -11.45 2.36
N PHE A 226 8.46 -11.65 3.65
CA PHE A 226 9.33 -12.32 4.62
C PHE A 226 9.57 -13.80 4.25
N ILE A 227 8.52 -14.52 3.85
CA ILE A 227 8.64 -15.91 3.38
C ILE A 227 9.50 -15.96 2.11
N THR A 228 9.29 -15.05 1.17
CA THR A 228 10.08 -14.98 -0.07
C THR A 228 11.57 -14.79 0.23
N GLN A 229 11.91 -13.91 1.17
CA GLN A 229 13.29 -13.71 1.61
C GLN A 229 13.89 -14.98 2.25
N CYS A 230 13.15 -15.66 3.12
CA CYS A 230 13.61 -16.90 3.75
C CYS A 230 13.80 -18.04 2.72
N LEU A 231 12.92 -18.13 1.72
CA LEU A 231 13.05 -19.08 0.61
C LEU A 231 14.32 -18.80 -0.23
N ARG A 232 14.64 -17.52 -0.47
CA ARG A 232 15.89 -17.13 -1.14
C ARG A 232 17.11 -17.59 -0.35
N PHE A 233 17.11 -17.44 0.97
CA PHE A 233 18.21 -17.95 1.82
C PHE A 233 18.33 -19.48 1.72
N SER A 234 17.22 -20.21 1.84
CA SER A 234 17.22 -21.67 1.70
C SER A 234 17.75 -22.14 0.35
N ASN A 235 17.40 -21.43 -0.74
CA ASN A 235 17.93 -21.72 -2.08
C ASN A 235 19.45 -21.52 -2.15
N LEU A 236 19.97 -20.40 -1.63
CA LEU A 236 21.41 -20.15 -1.59
C LEU A 236 22.17 -21.16 -0.73
N ILE A 237 21.57 -21.62 0.37
CA ILE A 237 22.13 -22.70 1.18
C ILE A 237 22.25 -23.98 0.35
N GLN A 238 21.17 -24.37 -0.34
CA GLN A 238 21.15 -25.57 -1.18
C GLN A 238 22.17 -25.49 -2.32
N GLN A 239 22.33 -24.32 -2.93
CA GLN A 239 23.24 -24.10 -4.05
C GLN A 239 24.71 -24.07 -3.62
N CYS A 240 25.05 -23.34 -2.55
CA CYS A 240 26.44 -23.06 -2.17
C CYS A 240 26.99 -24.01 -1.09
N TYR A 241 26.12 -24.74 -0.40
CA TYR A 241 26.49 -25.63 0.71
C TYR A 241 25.82 -27.01 0.59
N PRO A 242 25.96 -27.69 -0.56
CA PRO A 242 25.38 -29.03 -0.75
C PRO A 242 25.95 -30.02 0.29
N ASP A 243 25.12 -31.00 0.67
CA ASP A 243 25.43 -32.08 1.61
C ASP A 243 25.95 -31.63 2.99
N SER A 244 25.77 -30.35 3.34
CA SER A 244 26.23 -29.78 4.60
C SER A 244 25.28 -30.07 5.78
N GLY A 245 24.04 -30.45 5.48
CA GLY A 245 22.95 -30.54 6.45
C GLY A 245 22.64 -29.20 7.14
N ILE A 246 23.11 -28.07 6.60
CA ILE A 246 22.82 -26.74 7.14
C ILE A 246 21.45 -26.31 6.61
N GLN A 247 20.59 -25.86 7.52
CA GLN A 247 19.29 -25.27 7.23
C GLN A 247 19.01 -24.15 8.24
N LEU A 248 18.00 -23.33 7.97
CA LEU A 248 17.50 -22.37 8.97
C LEU A 248 16.90 -23.12 10.17
N GLU A 249 16.91 -22.51 11.36
CA GLU A 249 16.38 -23.14 12.59
C GLU A 249 14.84 -23.23 12.63
N PHE A 250 14.17 -22.74 11.59
CA PHE A 250 12.72 -22.71 11.45
C PHE A 250 12.34 -23.09 10.02
N THR A 251 11.16 -23.68 9.88
CA THR A 251 10.59 -24.05 8.58
C THR A 251 9.61 -22.98 8.08
N ILE A 252 9.20 -23.08 6.82
CA ILE A 252 8.14 -22.24 6.27
C ILE A 252 6.81 -22.47 7.00
N THR A 253 6.54 -23.70 7.44
CA THR A 253 5.35 -24.04 8.24
C THR A 253 5.39 -23.34 9.59
N ASP A 254 6.55 -23.29 10.25
CA ASP A 254 6.71 -22.55 11.51
C ASP A 254 6.44 -21.06 11.32
N LEU A 255 6.99 -20.45 10.24
CA LEU A 255 6.71 -19.05 9.91
C LEU A 255 5.21 -18.80 9.69
N GLN A 256 4.55 -19.66 8.90
CA GLN A 256 3.10 -19.55 8.68
C GLN A 256 2.33 -19.59 10.00
N ASN A 257 2.69 -20.52 10.90
CA ASN A 257 2.10 -20.61 12.24
C ASN A 257 2.35 -19.33 13.06
N TYR A 258 3.57 -18.79 13.05
CA TYR A 258 3.88 -17.54 13.77
C TYR A 258 3.01 -16.38 13.26
N PHE A 259 2.90 -16.21 11.94
CA PHE A 259 2.08 -15.15 11.34
C PHE A 259 0.59 -15.29 11.70
N THR A 260 0.07 -16.53 11.71
CA THR A 260 -1.31 -16.83 12.10
C THR A 260 -1.55 -16.59 13.58
N GLU A 261 -0.70 -17.12 14.47
CA GLU A 261 -0.80 -16.93 15.91
C GLU A 261 -0.77 -15.45 16.29
N ILE A 262 0.17 -14.69 15.72
CA ILE A 262 0.29 -13.25 15.97
C ILE A 262 -0.98 -12.53 15.52
N ALA A 263 -1.49 -12.83 14.32
CA ALA A 263 -2.72 -12.22 13.82
C ALA A 263 -3.96 -12.55 14.67
N CYS A 264 -4.03 -13.76 15.24
CA CYS A 264 -5.12 -14.18 16.13
C CYS A 264 -5.00 -13.60 17.55
N SER A 265 -3.80 -13.20 17.97
CA SER A 265 -3.54 -12.65 19.30
C SER A 265 -3.77 -11.14 19.42
N ARG A 266 -4.11 -10.48 18.30
CA ARG A 266 -4.52 -9.07 18.22
C ARG A 266 -5.95 -8.87 18.73
#